data_AF-A0A3P9PPI4-F1
#
_entry.id   AF-A0A3P9PPI4-F1
#
_cell.length_a   1.000
_cell.length_b   1.000
_cell.length_c   1.000
_cell.angle_alpha   90.00
_cell.angle_beta   90.00
_cell.angle_gamma   90.00
#
_symmetry.space_group_name_H-M   'P 1'
#
loop_
_entity.id
_entity.type
_entity.pdbx_description
1 polymer ?
#
loop_
_entity_poly.entity_id
_entity_poly.type
_entity_poly.pdbx_seq_one_letter_code
_entity_poly.pdbx_strand_id
1 'polypeptide(L)'
;MFSKLSGMLLNALETREPTADLLDSFIDHWRSITNYYIQTTDDSRPASQTDIPWRLRQMTDILVYEEKQQVTGSEPGRCLEFLLQNRLLETLCTLGKAQVGSPAAAGSRPEPETEAGSHALPLPPLPQYPPGMSQQVLLFFSRLLSQMQKPLLQLVPVRTPVQVSR
;
A
#
# COMPACT_ATOMS: atom_id res chain seq x y z
N MET A 1 -23.86 -17.34 -42.29
CA MET A 1 -23.72 -16.00 -41.68
C MET A 1 -22.99 -16.01 -40.33
N PHE A 2 -22.89 -17.15 -39.63
CA PHE A 2 -22.15 -17.30 -38.36
C PHE A 2 -20.63 -16.98 -38.44
N SER A 3 -19.99 -17.19 -39.59
CA SER A 3 -18.54 -16.96 -39.74
C SER A 3 -18.13 -15.49 -39.59
N LYS A 4 -19.01 -14.55 -39.95
CA LYS A 4 -18.75 -13.11 -39.75
C LYS A 4 -18.89 -12.69 -38.29
N LEU A 5 -19.87 -13.25 -37.56
CA LEU A 5 -20.02 -13.01 -36.11
C LEU A 5 -18.86 -13.62 -35.32
N SER A 6 -18.41 -14.82 -35.69
CA SER A 6 -17.22 -15.44 -35.09
C SER A 6 -15.95 -14.64 -35.37
N GLY A 7 -15.80 -14.10 -36.59
CA GLY A 7 -14.68 -13.22 -36.96
C GLY A 7 -14.73 -11.86 -36.25
N MET A 8 -15.93 -11.29 -36.02
CA MET A 8 -16.10 -10.06 -35.25
C MET A 8 -15.88 -10.26 -33.75
N LEU A 9 -16.26 -11.40 -33.17
CA LEU A 9 -15.97 -11.73 -31.77
C LEU A 9 -14.49 -12.01 -31.54
N LEU A 10 -13.82 -12.71 -32.47
CA LEU A 10 -12.37 -12.86 -32.44
C LEU A 10 -11.69 -11.50 -32.61
N ASN A 11 -12.13 -10.67 -33.55
CA ASN A 11 -11.59 -9.32 -33.70
C ASN A 11 -11.92 -8.40 -32.51
N ALA A 12 -13.03 -8.62 -31.81
CA ALA A 12 -13.40 -7.88 -30.60
C ALA A 12 -12.64 -8.35 -29.35
N LEU A 13 -12.23 -9.61 -29.30
CA LEU A 13 -11.30 -10.16 -28.31
C LEU A 13 -9.85 -9.79 -28.62
N GLU A 14 -9.51 -9.63 -29.92
CA GLU A 14 -8.22 -9.16 -30.42
C GLU A 14 -8.07 -7.63 -30.28
N THR A 15 -9.18 -6.87 -30.36
CA THR A 15 -9.27 -5.51 -29.83
C THR A 15 -9.36 -5.57 -28.32
N ARG A 16 -8.25 -6.01 -27.73
CA ARG A 16 -7.88 -5.76 -26.35
C ARG A 16 -8.23 -4.30 -26.04
N GLU A 17 -9.36 -4.08 -25.36
CA GLU A 17 -9.47 -2.98 -24.40
C GLU A 17 -8.17 -3.02 -23.60
N PRO A 18 -7.39 -1.92 -23.55
CA PRO A 18 -6.01 -1.98 -23.11
C PRO A 18 -6.04 -2.61 -21.73
N THR A 19 -5.39 -3.76 -21.58
CA THR A 19 -5.12 -4.33 -20.28
C THR A 19 -4.61 -3.19 -19.43
N ALA A 20 -5.39 -2.77 -18.42
CA ALA A 20 -5.02 -1.64 -17.58
C ALA A 20 -3.55 -1.82 -17.22
N ASP A 21 -2.73 -0.81 -17.52
CA ASP A 21 -1.30 -0.91 -17.31
C ASP A 21 -1.07 -1.33 -15.85
N LEU A 22 -0.22 -2.33 -15.64
CA LEU A 22 -0.03 -2.90 -14.29
C LEU A 22 0.43 -1.80 -13.32
N LEU A 23 1.26 -0.87 -13.82
CA LEU A 23 1.74 0.27 -13.06
C LEU A 23 0.61 1.25 -12.74
N ASP A 24 -0.25 1.60 -13.70
CA ASP A 24 -1.42 2.45 -13.43
C ASP A 24 -2.34 1.83 -12.38
N SER A 25 -2.60 0.53 -12.51
CA SER A 25 -3.38 -0.21 -11.52
C SER A 25 -2.71 -0.17 -10.15
N PHE A 26 -1.40 -0.41 -10.08
CA PHE A 26 -0.63 -0.36 -8.83
C PHE A 26 -0.70 1.03 -8.17
N ILE A 27 -0.52 2.10 -8.96
CA ILE A 27 -0.57 3.50 -8.51
C ILE A 27 -1.95 3.83 -7.98
N ASP A 28 -3.02 3.38 -8.63
CA ASP A 28 -4.39 3.64 -8.19
C ASP A 28 -4.72 2.97 -6.85
N HIS A 29 -4.22 1.75 -6.63
CA HIS A 29 -4.36 1.08 -5.33
C HIS A 29 -3.60 1.83 -4.24
N TRP A 30 -2.38 2.27 -4.53
CA TRP A 30 -1.59 3.09 -3.62
C TRP A 30 -2.27 4.42 -3.29
N ARG A 31 -2.71 5.16 -4.33
CA ARG A 31 -3.41 6.45 -4.18
C ARG A 31 -4.66 6.31 -3.33
N SER A 32 -5.41 5.22 -3.48
CA SER A 32 -6.58 5.03 -2.64
C SER A 32 -6.26 4.66 -1.20
N ILE A 33 -5.11 4.03 -0.91
CA ILE A 33 -4.64 3.87 0.48
C ILE A 33 -4.30 5.24 1.05
N THR A 34 -3.50 6.06 0.37
CA THR A 34 -3.10 7.38 0.89
C THR A 34 -4.29 8.35 0.99
N ASN A 35 -5.22 8.31 0.04
CA ASN A 35 -6.45 9.11 0.10
C ASN A 35 -7.33 8.77 1.31
N TYR A 36 -7.31 7.53 1.80
CA TYR A 36 -8.01 7.18 3.05
C TYR A 36 -7.53 8.05 4.22
N TYR A 37 -6.23 8.36 4.28
CA TYR A 37 -5.63 9.16 5.35
C TYR A 37 -5.72 10.68 5.12
N ILE A 38 -6.02 11.11 3.89
CA ILE A 38 -6.15 12.54 3.53
C ILE A 38 -7.59 13.00 3.67
N GLN A 39 -8.53 12.18 3.21
CA GLN A 39 -9.95 12.42 3.44
C GLN A 39 -10.15 12.24 4.95
N THR A 40 -10.62 13.27 5.65
CA THR A 40 -10.89 13.26 7.09
C THR A 40 -11.98 12.24 7.41
N THR A 41 -11.57 10.98 7.43
CA THR A 41 -12.42 9.81 7.60
C THR A 41 -12.57 9.54 9.09
N ASP A 42 -13.57 8.76 9.47
CA ASP A 42 -13.67 8.22 10.83
C ASP A 42 -12.48 7.27 11.10
N ASP A 43 -11.40 7.86 11.61
CA ASP A 43 -10.13 7.19 11.93
C ASP A 43 -10.24 6.18 13.09
N SER A 44 -11.43 6.05 13.69
CA SER A 44 -11.71 5.01 14.69
C SER A 44 -12.03 3.65 14.06
N ARG A 45 -12.44 3.62 12.78
CA ARG A 45 -12.77 2.37 12.09
C ARG A 45 -11.51 1.50 11.92
N PRO A 46 -11.50 0.25 12.41
CA PRO A 46 -10.35 -0.63 12.25
C PRO A 46 -9.95 -0.82 10.79
N ALA A 47 -8.65 -0.89 10.51
CA ALA A 47 -8.13 -1.06 9.16
C ALA A 47 -8.68 -2.31 8.46
N SER A 48 -9.04 -3.35 9.21
CA SER A 48 -9.65 -4.58 8.68
C SER A 48 -11.05 -4.38 8.08
N GLN A 49 -11.74 -3.30 8.44
CA GLN A 49 -13.09 -2.95 7.97
C GLN A 49 -13.09 -1.85 6.90
N THR A 50 -11.92 -1.54 6.34
CA THR A 50 -11.76 -0.61 5.23
C THR A 50 -11.36 -1.37 3.97
N ASP A 51 -11.18 -0.67 2.86
CA ASP A 51 -10.61 -1.25 1.64
C ASP A 51 -9.09 -1.45 1.71
N ILE A 52 -8.40 -0.88 2.70
CA ILE A 52 -6.92 -0.93 2.81
C ILE A 52 -6.39 -2.37 2.70
N PRO A 53 -6.94 -3.38 3.40
CA PRO A 53 -6.47 -4.76 3.30
C PRO A 53 -6.58 -5.31 1.89
N TRP A 54 -7.68 -5.00 1.19
CA TRP A 54 -7.86 -5.44 -0.18
C TRP A 54 -6.87 -4.75 -1.12
N ARG A 55 -6.65 -3.44 -0.96
CA ARG A 55 -5.73 -2.66 -1.79
C ARG A 55 -4.28 -3.13 -1.63
N LEU A 56 -3.84 -3.38 -0.41
CA LEU A 56 -2.51 -3.92 -0.13
C LEU A 56 -2.31 -5.31 -0.78
N ARG A 57 -3.34 -6.18 -0.71
CA ARG A 57 -3.28 -7.48 -1.37
C ARG A 57 -3.12 -7.37 -2.88
N GLN A 58 -3.93 -6.53 -3.52
CA GLN A 58 -3.84 -6.30 -4.96
C GLN A 58 -2.47 -5.74 -5.38
N MET A 59 -1.90 -4.80 -4.60
CA MET A 59 -0.53 -4.33 -4.85
C MET A 59 0.49 -5.47 -4.80
N THR A 60 0.38 -6.40 -3.83
CA THR A 60 1.25 -7.58 -3.79
C THR A 60 1.02 -8.51 -4.99
N ASP A 61 -0.24 -8.78 -5.35
CA ASP A 61 -0.58 -9.67 -6.47
C ASP A 61 -0.04 -9.12 -7.80
N ILE A 62 -0.11 -7.80 -8.01
CA ILE A 62 0.47 -7.13 -9.18
C ILE A 62 1.99 -7.31 -9.22
N LEU A 63 2.70 -7.09 -8.10
CA LEU A 63 4.16 -7.25 -8.04
C LEU A 63 4.59 -8.68 -8.35
N VAL A 64 3.88 -9.67 -7.80
CA VAL A 64 4.17 -11.10 -8.03
C VAL A 64 3.84 -11.51 -9.46
N TYR A 65 2.76 -10.99 -10.03
CA TYR A 65 2.43 -11.23 -11.43
C TYR A 65 3.49 -10.62 -12.36
N GLU A 66 3.88 -9.37 -12.11
CA GLU A 66 4.92 -8.66 -12.87
C GLU A 66 6.26 -9.43 -12.83
N GLU A 67 6.67 -9.95 -11.68
CA GLU A 67 7.87 -10.76 -11.55
C GLU A 67 7.81 -12.04 -12.41
N LYS A 68 6.68 -12.75 -12.38
CA LYS A 68 6.48 -13.99 -13.15
C LYS A 68 6.50 -13.77 -14.65
N GLN A 69 6.08 -12.58 -15.11
CA GLN A 69 6.05 -12.21 -16.52
C GLN A 69 7.43 -11.76 -17.05
N GLN A 70 8.44 -11.56 -16.20
CA GLN A 70 9.78 -11.17 -16.64
C GLN A 70 10.52 -12.36 -17.28
N VAL A 71 10.38 -12.50 -18.59
CA VAL A 71 11.00 -13.55 -19.42
C VAL A 71 12.53 -13.38 -19.54
N THR A 72 13.04 -12.15 -19.43
CA THR A 72 14.47 -11.83 -19.51
C THR A 72 14.89 -11.09 -18.25
N GLY A 73 15.60 -11.76 -17.35
CA GLY A 73 15.89 -11.29 -15.99
C GLY A 73 16.88 -10.12 -15.86
N SER A 74 16.87 -9.14 -16.77
CA SER A 74 17.83 -8.02 -16.72
C SER A 74 17.29 -6.77 -16.01
N GLU A 75 15.98 -6.49 -16.07
CA GLU A 75 15.42 -5.25 -15.50
C GLU A 75 14.27 -5.55 -14.53
N PRO A 76 14.18 -4.81 -13.41
CA PRO A 76 12.98 -4.84 -12.57
C PRO A 76 11.74 -4.42 -13.35
N GLY A 77 10.60 -4.92 -12.92
CA GLY A 77 9.32 -4.48 -13.45
C GLY A 77 8.97 -3.08 -12.94
N ARG A 78 8.17 -2.34 -13.72
CA ARG A 78 7.85 -0.93 -13.48
C ARG A 78 7.14 -0.72 -12.15
N CYS A 79 6.32 -1.68 -11.70
CA CYS A 79 5.63 -1.60 -10.40
C CYS A 79 6.62 -1.71 -9.25
N LEU A 80 7.57 -2.64 -9.34
CA LEU A 80 8.60 -2.81 -8.34
C LEU A 80 9.56 -1.62 -8.28
N GLU A 81 9.94 -1.06 -9.43
CA GLU A 81 10.70 0.19 -9.50
C GLU A 81 9.95 1.32 -8.80
N PHE A 82 8.66 1.49 -9.10
CA PHE A 82 7.83 2.52 -8.49
C PHE A 82 7.75 2.37 -6.96
N LEU A 83 7.54 1.14 -6.47
CA LEU A 83 7.51 0.81 -5.04
C LEU A 83 8.79 1.29 -4.33
N LEU A 84 9.96 1.01 -4.92
CA LEU A 84 11.27 1.33 -4.34
C LEU A 84 11.62 2.81 -4.46
N GLN A 85 11.44 3.41 -5.64
CA GLN A 85 11.77 4.82 -5.92
C GLN A 85 10.93 5.78 -5.07
N ASN A 86 9.64 5.47 -4.88
CA ASN A 86 8.72 6.31 -4.08
C ASN A 86 8.74 5.95 -2.59
N ARG A 87 9.62 5.03 -2.16
CA ARG A 87 9.78 4.61 -0.76
C ARG A 87 8.47 4.15 -0.10
N LEU A 88 7.61 3.47 -0.85
CA LEU A 88 6.29 3.08 -0.34
C LEU A 88 6.39 2.15 0.87
N LEU A 89 7.43 1.31 0.92
CA LEU A 89 7.72 0.45 2.07
C LEU A 89 8.01 1.25 3.34
N GLU A 90 8.74 2.37 3.23
CA GLU A 90 9.01 3.30 4.33
C GLU A 90 7.70 4.00 4.76
N THR A 91 6.90 4.45 3.80
CA THR A 91 5.59 5.06 4.09
C THR A 91 4.66 4.10 4.81
N LEU A 92 4.56 2.84 4.35
CA LEU A 92 3.76 1.81 5.02
C LEU A 92 4.23 1.54 6.45
N CYS A 93 5.55 1.54 6.70
CA CYS A 93 6.08 1.44 8.06
C CYS A 93 5.63 2.61 8.94
N THR A 94 5.66 3.84 8.42
CA THR A 94 5.19 5.03 9.14
C THR A 94 3.72 4.93 9.47
N LEU A 95 2.88 4.52 8.51
CA LEU A 95 1.44 4.33 8.74
C LEU A 95 1.16 3.24 9.79
N GLY A 96 1.90 2.13 9.75
CA GLY A 96 1.77 1.06 10.73
C GLY A 96 2.16 1.48 12.15
N LYS A 97 3.18 2.33 12.31
CA LYS A 97 3.61 2.87 13.61
C LYS A 97 2.67 3.97 14.14
N ALA A 98 2.05 4.72 13.24
CA ALA A 98 1.19 5.83 13.59
C ALA A 98 -0.17 5.38 14.15
N GLN A 99 -0.55 4.10 13.97
CA GLN A 99 -1.76 3.55 14.59
C GLN A 99 -1.75 3.80 16.11
N VAL A 100 -2.84 4.35 16.63
CA VAL A 100 -3.01 4.47 18.08
C VAL A 100 -3.45 3.11 18.60
N GLY A 101 -2.78 2.64 19.65
CA GLY A 101 -3.00 1.32 20.25
C GLY A 101 -4.46 1.08 20.62
N SER A 102 -4.92 -0.15 20.34
CA SER A 102 -6.23 -0.69 20.71
C SER A 102 -6.69 -0.23 22.10
N PRO A 103 -7.98 0.13 22.30
CA PRO A 103 -8.55 0.45 23.62
C PRO A 103 -8.77 -0.82 24.47
N ALA A 104 -7.86 -1.79 24.42
CA ALA A 104 -7.85 -2.92 25.36
C ALA A 104 -7.36 -2.52 26.77
N ALA A 105 -6.97 -1.25 26.95
CA ALA A 105 -6.63 -0.65 28.24
C ALA A 105 -7.62 0.44 28.67
N ALA A 106 -8.89 0.35 28.28
CA ALA A 106 -9.98 1.06 28.97
C ALA A 106 -10.28 0.39 30.33
N GLY A 107 -9.24 0.15 31.13
CA GLY A 107 -9.36 -0.03 32.57
C GLY A 107 -9.34 1.36 33.19
N SER A 108 -10.51 1.81 33.64
CA SER A 108 -10.65 2.85 34.67
C SER A 108 -10.01 4.21 34.34
N ARG A 109 -10.69 5.03 33.52
CA ARG A 109 -10.46 6.48 33.54
C ARG A 109 -11.33 7.07 34.67
N PRO A 110 -10.75 7.67 35.72
CA PRO A 110 -11.55 8.43 36.67
C PRO A 110 -12.05 9.70 35.98
N GLU A 111 -13.34 10.00 36.16
CA GLU A 111 -13.96 11.29 35.81
C GLU A 111 -13.15 12.42 36.48
N PRO A 112 -12.73 13.47 35.74
CA PRO A 112 -12.08 14.61 36.36
C PRO A 112 -13.15 15.46 37.04
N GLU A 113 -13.01 15.57 38.35
CA GLU A 113 -13.77 16.48 39.19
C GLU A 113 -13.59 17.93 38.72
N THR A 114 -14.69 18.68 38.86
CA THR A 114 -14.85 20.07 38.45
C THR A 114 -13.85 20.97 39.16
N GLU A 115 -12.92 21.58 38.43
CA GLU A 115 -12.20 22.76 38.88
C GLU A 115 -12.16 23.79 37.74
N ALA A 116 -12.74 24.95 38.04
CA ALA A 116 -12.95 26.06 37.13
C ALA A 116 -11.65 26.83 36.91
N GLY A 117 -11.27 27.05 35.65
CA GLY A 117 -10.22 28.02 35.34
C GLY A 117 -9.60 27.84 33.95
N SER A 118 -9.79 28.86 33.11
CA SER A 118 -9.18 29.08 31.78
C SER A 118 -9.85 28.38 30.60
N HIS A 119 -10.61 29.18 29.85
CA HIS A 119 -11.18 28.88 28.52
C HIS A 119 -10.07 28.70 27.45
N ALA A 120 -9.25 27.66 27.57
CA ALA A 120 -8.57 27.12 26.39
C ALA A 120 -9.60 26.29 25.62
N LEU A 121 -9.90 26.68 24.37
CA LEU A 121 -10.68 25.84 23.48
C LEU A 121 -10.00 24.46 23.41
N PRO A 122 -10.76 23.34 23.47
CA PRO A 122 -10.18 22.02 23.31
C PRO A 122 -9.39 22.00 22.00
N LEU A 123 -8.11 21.65 22.08
CA LEU A 123 -7.31 21.40 20.89
C LEU A 123 -8.04 20.34 20.05
N PRO A 124 -8.12 20.50 18.71
CA PRO A 124 -8.71 19.48 17.87
C PRO A 124 -7.96 18.15 18.13
N PRO A 125 -8.68 17.02 18.20
CA PRO A 125 -8.03 15.73 18.37
C PRO A 125 -7.02 15.55 17.24
N LEU A 126 -5.80 15.13 17.59
CA LEU A 126 -4.78 14.77 16.61
C LEU A 126 -5.36 13.74 15.64
N PRO A 127 -4.93 13.74 14.35
CA PRO A 127 -5.32 12.70 13.41
C PRO A 127 -5.05 11.34 14.04
N GLN A 128 -6.10 10.57 14.26
CA GLN A 128 -5.96 9.20 14.72
C GLN A 128 -5.72 8.34 13.47
N TYR A 129 -5.05 7.21 13.63
CA TYR A 129 -4.81 6.29 12.53
C TYR A 129 -5.61 5.02 12.82
N PRO A 130 -6.19 4.37 11.79
CA PRO A 130 -7.11 3.26 11.97
C PRO A 130 -6.44 2.13 12.77
N PRO A 131 -7.11 1.60 13.82
CA PRO A 131 -6.57 0.49 14.60
C PRO A 131 -6.27 -0.74 13.72
N GLY A 132 -5.15 -1.42 14.00
CA GLY A 132 -4.78 -2.65 13.30
C GLY A 132 -4.05 -2.46 11.95
N MET A 133 -3.67 -1.23 11.60
CA MET A 133 -2.84 -0.94 10.43
C MET A 133 -1.49 -1.68 10.43
N SER A 134 -0.79 -1.76 11.56
CA SER A 134 0.47 -2.50 11.73
C SER A 134 0.33 -3.96 11.33
N GLN A 135 -0.80 -4.59 11.65
CA GLN A 135 -1.09 -5.96 11.22
C GLN A 135 -1.23 -6.04 9.69
N GLN A 136 -1.92 -5.09 9.05
CA GLN A 136 -2.05 -5.06 7.58
C GLN A 136 -0.71 -4.86 6.89
N VAL A 137 0.13 -3.98 7.45
CA VAL A 137 1.48 -3.72 6.96
C VAL A 137 2.36 -4.98 7.08
N LEU A 138 2.35 -5.65 8.23
CA LEU A 138 3.07 -6.91 8.43
C LEU A 138 2.61 -8.00 7.45
N LEU A 139 1.30 -8.13 7.23
CA LEU A 139 0.75 -9.08 6.25
C LEU A 139 1.21 -8.76 4.82
N PHE A 140 1.25 -7.48 4.45
CA PHE A 140 1.78 -7.05 3.15
C PHE A 140 3.24 -7.47 2.99
N PHE A 141 4.10 -7.13 3.95
CA PHE A 141 5.52 -7.49 3.91
C PHE A 141 5.73 -9.01 3.90
N SER A 142 5.01 -9.74 4.75
CA SER A 142 5.11 -11.20 4.81
C SER A 142 4.77 -11.84 3.47
N ARG A 143 3.66 -11.41 2.83
CA ARG A 143 3.28 -11.90 1.51
C ARG A 143 4.31 -11.56 0.45
N LEU A 144 4.72 -10.29 0.39
CA LEU A 144 5.72 -9.82 -0.57
C LEU A 144 7.01 -10.64 -0.45
N LEU A 145 7.56 -10.79 0.75
CA LEU A 145 8.79 -11.54 1.00
C LEU A 145 8.63 -13.04 0.74
N SER A 146 7.44 -13.61 0.99
CA SER A 146 7.19 -15.04 0.77
C SER A 146 6.95 -15.42 -0.70
N GLN A 147 6.49 -14.47 -1.52
CA GLN A 147 6.05 -14.74 -2.90
C GLN A 147 7.03 -14.23 -3.97
N MET A 148 7.84 -13.23 -3.65
CA MET A 148 8.88 -12.72 -4.56
C MET A 148 10.08 -13.68 -4.59
N GLN A 149 10.45 -14.14 -5.77
CA GLN A 149 11.60 -15.05 -5.96
C GLN A 149 12.92 -14.28 -6.12
N LYS A 150 12.90 -13.07 -6.68
CA LYS A 150 14.09 -12.26 -6.91
C LYS A 150 14.39 -11.40 -5.67
N PRO A 151 15.65 -11.36 -5.22
CA PRO A 151 16.01 -10.55 -4.07
C PRO A 151 15.86 -9.05 -4.40
N LEU A 152 15.03 -8.36 -3.62
CA LEU A 152 14.79 -6.90 -3.72
C LEU A 152 16.10 -6.07 -3.66
N LEU A 153 17.16 -6.65 -3.09
CA LEU A 153 18.48 -6.03 -2.94
C LEU A 153 19.21 -5.75 -4.25
N GLN A 154 18.90 -6.46 -5.34
CA GLN A 154 19.54 -6.21 -6.64
C GLN A 154 19.07 -4.89 -7.29
N LEU A 155 17.98 -4.31 -6.78
CA LEU A 155 17.29 -3.16 -7.38
C LEU A 155 17.52 -1.85 -6.63
N VAL A 156 18.08 -1.95 -5.42
CA VAL A 156 18.61 -0.78 -4.73
C VAL A 156 20.03 -0.59 -5.28
N PRO A 157 20.35 0.52 -5.97
CA PRO A 157 21.73 0.80 -6.33
C PRO A 157 22.54 0.90 -5.04
N VAL A 158 23.22 -0.20 -4.68
CA VAL A 158 24.23 -0.21 -3.65
C VAL A 158 25.26 0.80 -4.13
N ARG A 159 25.40 1.90 -3.38
CA ARG A 159 26.37 2.97 -3.68
C ARG A 159 27.66 2.32 -4.18
N THR A 160 28.01 2.60 -5.43
CA THR A 160 29.25 2.15 -6.03
C THR A 160 30.40 2.44 -5.06
N PRO A 161 31.35 1.52 -4.84
CA PRO A 161 32.48 1.77 -3.97
C PRO A 161 33.17 3.03 -4.49
N VAL A 162 33.27 4.06 -3.64
CA VAL A 162 34.08 5.24 -3.92
C VAL A 162 35.49 4.72 -4.22
N GLN A 163 35.89 4.83 -5.48
CA GLN A 163 37.25 4.53 -5.89
C GLN A 163 38.14 5.52 -5.12
N VAL A 164 38.81 5.03 -4.08
CA VAL A 164 39.85 5.80 -3.41
C VAL A 164 41.02 5.84 -4.38
N SER A 165 41.15 6.95 -5.12
CA SER A 165 42.33 7.25 -5.92
C SER A 165 43.56 7.20 -5.00
N ARG A 166 44.49 6.30 -5.32
CA ARG A 166 45.84 6.29 -4.74
C ARG A 166 46.69 7.38 -5.36
#